data_AF-A0A1I6GDL1-F1
#
_entry.id   AF-A0A1I6GDL1-F1
#
_cell.length_a   1.000
_cell.length_b   1.000
_cell.length_c   1.000
_cell.angle_alpha   90.00
_cell.angle_beta   90.00
_cell.angle_gamma   90.00
#
_symmetry.space_group_name_H-M   'P 1'
#
loop_
_entity.id
_entity.type
_entity.pdbx_description
1 polymer ?
#
loop_
_entity_poly.entity_id
_entity_poly.type
_entity_poly.pdbx_seq_one_letter_code
_entity_poly.pdbx_strand_id
1 'polypeptide(L)'
;MPSRLALAVGLLIAGAAADVGTTYVALSGSEYVEGSPVGRLFIARFGLFGGMLLTKVVGMAVIGVPVAVAGGTRRFVATLMCAGVGALSLAVAARNLLFVAGLWA
;
A
#
# COMPACT_ATOMS: atom_id res chain seq x y z
N MET A 1 12.06 -24.06 -3.80
CA MET A 1 10.94 -23.23 -4.31
C MET A 1 10.51 -22.27 -3.21
N PRO A 2 10.53 -20.94 -3.42
CA PRO A 2 10.08 -20.00 -2.40
C PRO A 2 8.60 -20.25 -2.07
N SER A 3 8.23 -20.16 -0.80
CA SER A 3 6.83 -20.33 -0.39
C SER A 3 6.00 -19.18 -0.96
N ARG A 4 4.75 -19.45 -1.37
CA ARG A 4 3.83 -18.42 -1.89
C ARG A 4 3.69 -17.22 -0.93
N LEU A 5 3.75 -17.50 0.37
CA LEU A 5 3.77 -16.50 1.42
C LEU A 5 5.04 -15.62 1.37
N ALA A 6 6.23 -16.20 1.20
CA ALA A 6 7.47 -15.44 1.11
C ALA A 6 7.46 -14.48 -0.09
N LEU A 7 6.93 -14.92 -1.24
CA LEU A 7 6.75 -14.05 -2.40
C LEU A 7 5.76 -12.92 -2.13
N ALA A 8 4.64 -13.22 -1.48
CA ALA A 8 3.64 -12.22 -1.11
C ALA A 8 4.19 -11.18 -0.11
N VAL A 9 4.99 -11.62 0.87
CA VAL A 9 5.67 -10.74 1.82
C VAL A 9 6.71 -9.87 1.10
N GLY A 10 7.49 -10.45 0.17
CA GLY A 10 8.42 -9.68 -0.66
C GLY A 10 7.70 -8.62 -1.48
N LEU A 11 6.58 -8.97 -2.10
CA LEU A 11 5.74 -8.04 -2.85
C LEU A 11 5.20 -6.90 -1.97
N LEU A 12 4.75 -7.23 -0.75
CA LEU A 12 4.30 -6.24 0.23
C LEU A 12 5.41 -5.25 0.57
N ILE A 13 6.60 -5.74 0.91
CA ILE A 13 7.73 -4.90 1.32
C ILE A 13 8.15 -4.00 0.15
N ALA A 14 8.33 -4.58 -1.04
CA ALA A 14 8.71 -3.82 -2.23
C ALA A 14 7.66 -2.78 -2.61
N GLY A 15 6.37 -3.15 -2.60
CA GLY A 15 5.28 -2.24 -2.91
C GLY A 15 5.14 -1.12 -1.88
N ALA A 16 5.25 -1.42 -0.58
CA ALA A 16 5.19 -0.42 0.47
C ALA A 16 6.37 0.55 0.37
N ALA A 17 7.59 0.05 0.15
CA ALA A 17 8.77 0.89 -0.01
C ALA A 17 8.66 1.80 -1.24
N ALA A 18 8.20 1.27 -2.38
CA ALA A 18 7.99 2.04 -3.59
C ALA A 18 6.92 3.12 -3.41
N ASP A 19 5.79 2.78 -2.78
CA ASP A 19 4.71 3.74 -2.53
C ASP A 19 5.14 4.88 -1.60
N VAL A 20 5.79 4.54 -0.48
CA VAL A 20 6.33 5.52 0.46
C VAL A 20 7.36 6.42 -0.24
N GLY A 21 8.33 5.83 -0.92
CA GLY A 21 9.39 6.57 -1.60
C GLY A 21 8.86 7.51 -2.68
N THR A 22 7.95 7.03 -3.53
CA THR A 22 7.36 7.84 -4.60
C THR A 22 6.46 8.95 -4.07
N THR A 23 5.76 8.73 -2.95
CA THR A 23 4.98 9.76 -2.27
C THR A 23 5.88 10.86 -1.70
N TYR A 24 7.01 10.50 -1.08
CA TYR A 24 8.01 11.49 -0.63
C TYR A 24 8.56 12.32 -1.79
N VAL A 25 8.90 11.67 -2.91
CA VAL A 25 9.38 12.36 -4.11
C VAL A 25 8.31 13.32 -4.64
N ALA A 26 7.06 12.85 -4.75
CA ALA A 26 5.96 13.66 -5.26
C ALA A 26 5.67 14.90 -4.39
N LEU A 27 5.75 14.76 -3.06
CA LEU A 27 5.61 15.88 -2.11
C LEU A 27 6.76 16.88 -2.18
N SER A 28 7.98 16.41 -2.48
CA SER A 28 9.14 17.30 -2.61
C SER A 28 9.20 18.06 -3.94
N GLY A 29 8.54 17.53 -4.99
CA GLY A 29 8.61 18.09 -6.34
C GLY A 29 7.35 18.83 -6.83
N SER A 30 6.21 18.72 -6.13
CA SER A 30 4.93 19.30 -6.56
C SER A 30 3.94 19.47 -5.40
N GLU A 31 2.85 20.22 -5.58
CA GLU A 31 1.69 20.22 -4.67
C GLU A 31 0.97 18.86 -4.72
N TYR A 32 1.59 17.82 -4.16
CA TYR A 32 0.98 16.50 -4.09
C TYR A 32 -0.20 16.54 -3.10
N VAL A 33 -1.42 16.57 -3.65
CA VAL A 33 -2.67 16.48 -2.88
C VAL A 33 -3.06 15.02 -2.75
N GLU A 34 -2.93 14.48 -1.54
CA GLU A 34 -3.39 13.13 -1.23
C GLU A 34 -4.91 13.03 -1.45
N GLY A 35 -5.31 12.33 -2.52
CA GLY A 35 -6.72 12.25 -2.95
C GLY A 35 -7.62 11.46 -2.00
N SER A 36 -7.05 10.59 -1.16
CA SER A 36 -7.78 9.77 -0.20
C SER A 36 -8.13 10.57 1.07
N PRO A 37 -9.43 10.76 1.42
CA PRO A 37 -9.81 11.41 2.67
C PRO A 37 -9.28 10.68 3.90
N VAL A 38 -9.25 9.34 3.85
CA VAL A 38 -8.76 8.47 4.94
C VAL A 38 -7.23 8.54 5.06
N GLY A 39 -6.53 8.55 3.91
CA GLY A 39 -5.07 8.72 3.86
C GLY A 39 -4.65 10.06 4.45
N ARG A 40 -5.31 11.15 4.05
CA ARG A 40 -5.10 12.49 4.63
C ARG A 40 -5.32 12.52 6.14
N LEU A 41 -6.38 11.89 6.63
CA LEU A 41 -6.66 11.86 8.07
C LEU A 41 -5.54 11.16 8.85
N PHE A 42 -5.08 10.00 8.36
CA PHE A 42 -4.00 9.28 9.00
C PHE A 42 -2.67 10.01 8.93
N ILE A 43 -2.35 10.62 7.79
CA ILE A 43 -1.13 11.42 7.62
C ILE A 43 -1.14 12.66 8.50
N ALA A 44 -2.27 13.37 8.57
CA ALA A 44 -2.41 14.55 9.43
C ALA A 44 -2.25 14.19 10.92
N ARG A 45 -2.67 12.99 11.33
CA ARG A 45 -2.67 12.57 12.74
C ARG A 45 -1.39 11.87 13.20
N PHE A 46 -0.71 11.15 12.30
CA PHE A 46 0.42 10.27 12.63
C PHE A 46 1.69 10.60 11.81
N GLY A 47 1.67 11.68 11.03
CA GLY A 47 2.72 12.02 10.08
C GLY A 47 2.67 11.16 8.82
N LEU A 48 3.49 11.52 7.82
CA LEU A 48 3.48 10.87 6.50
C LEU A 48 3.75 9.36 6.59
N PHE A 49 4.86 9.00 7.22
CA PHE A 49 5.30 7.60 7.33
C PHE A 49 4.32 6.75 8.15
N GLY A 50 3.91 7.24 9.33
CA GLY A 50 2.96 6.54 10.19
C GLY A 50 1.58 6.40 9.54
N GLY A 51 1.10 7.45 8.88
CA GLY A 51 -0.17 7.44 8.18
C GLY A 51 -0.19 6.47 6.99
N MET A 52 0.88 6.43 6.21
CA MET A 52 1.02 5.46 5.11
C MET A 52 1.12 4.02 5.60
N LEU A 53 1.81 3.74 6.72
CA LEU A 53 1.83 2.39 7.28
C LEU A 53 0.43 1.97 7.78
N LEU A 54 -0.31 2.89 8.40
CA LEU A 54 -1.68 2.64 8.85
C LEU A 54 -2.61 2.30 7.69
N THR A 55 -2.49 2.98 6.54
CA THR A 55 -3.32 2.65 5.37
C THR A 55 -3.03 1.25 4.83
N LYS A 56 -1.79 0.73 4.95
CA LYS A 56 -1.46 -0.66 4.61
C LYS A 56 -2.13 -1.64 5.56
N VAL A 57 -2.11 -1.37 6.86
CA VAL A 57 -2.79 -2.19 7.87
C VAL A 57 -4.30 -2.22 7.63
N VAL A 58 -4.89 -1.07 7.32
CA VAL A 58 -6.31 -0.99 6.97
C VAL A 58 -6.59 -1.78 5.68
N GLY A 59 -5.76 -1.63 4.64
CA GLY A 59 -5.87 -2.41 3.42
C GLY A 59 -5.78 -3.92 3.67
N MET A 60 -4.89 -4.34 4.57
CA MET A 60 -4.77 -5.72 4.99
C MET A 60 -6.03 -6.22 5.68
N ALA A 61 -6.64 -5.43 6.57
CA ALA A 61 -7.89 -5.80 7.22
C ALA A 61 -9.05 -5.90 6.20
N VAL A 62 -9.16 -4.94 5.28
CA VAL A 62 -10.19 -4.93 4.22
C VAL A 62 -10.10 -6.18 3.33
N ILE A 63 -8.90 -6.65 3.04
CA ILE A 63 -8.68 -7.86 2.23
C ILE A 63 -8.82 -9.13 3.08
N GLY A 64 -8.27 -9.14 4.29
CA GLY A 64 -8.13 -10.34 5.12
C GLY A 64 -9.40 -10.73 5.85
N VAL A 65 -10.17 -9.76 6.36
CA VAL A 65 -11.38 -10.03 7.17
C VAL A 65 -12.45 -10.80 6.39
N PRO A 66 -12.84 -10.39 5.17
CA PRO A 66 -13.84 -11.15 4.39
C PRO A 66 -13.40 -12.59 4.12
N VAL A 67 -12.11 -12.80 3.83
CA VAL A 67 -11.56 -14.12 3.51
C VAL A 67 -11.50 -15.01 4.76
N ALA A 68 -11.17 -14.44 5.91
CA ALA A 68 -11.21 -15.13 7.19
C ALA A 68 -12.64 -15.52 7.58
N VAL A 69 -13.60 -14.61 7.40
CA VAL A 69 -15.04 -14.86 7.64
C VAL A 69 -15.57 -15.95 6.70
N ALA A 70 -15.10 -16.00 5.45
CA ALA A 70 -15.44 -17.05 4.48
C ALA A 70 -14.79 -18.41 4.77
N GLY A 71 -14.05 -18.57 5.88
CA GLY A 71 -13.43 -19.84 6.27
C GLY A 71 -12.04 -20.09 5.67
N GLY A 72 -11.37 -19.06 5.15
CA GLY A 72 -10.01 -19.18 4.63
C GLY A 72 -8.98 -19.62 5.68
N THR A 73 -8.04 -20.48 5.28
CA THR A 73 -6.94 -20.88 6.18
C THR A 73 -6.04 -19.70 6.53
N ARG A 74 -5.43 -19.70 7.73
CA ARG A 74 -4.53 -18.63 8.19
C ARG A 74 -3.42 -18.30 7.18
N ARG A 75 -2.84 -19.32 6.54
CA ARG A 75 -1.78 -19.15 5.53
C ARG A 75 -2.31 -18.52 4.24
N PHE A 76 -3.51 -18.90 3.81
CA PHE A 76 -4.14 -18.32 2.63
C PHE A 76 -4.50 -16.85 2.86
N VAL A 77 -5.16 -16.55 3.98
CA VAL A 77 -5.51 -15.18 4.40
C VAL A 77 -4.26 -14.30 4.44
N ALA A 78 -3.19 -14.74 5.12
CA ALA A 78 -1.95 -13.97 5.21
C ALA A 78 -1.29 -13.75 3.84
N THR A 79 -1.30 -14.76 2.95
CA THR A 79 -0.76 -14.62 1.60
C THR A 79 -1.57 -13.60 0.79
N LEU A 80 -2.90 -13.65 0.88
CA LEU A 80 -3.78 -12.73 0.15
C LEU A 80 -3.65 -11.29 0.65
N MET A 81 -3.57 -11.10 1.97
CA MET A 81 -3.33 -9.78 2.59
C MET A 81 -2.02 -9.18 2.10
N CYS A 82 -0.93 -9.94 2.15
CA CYS A 82 0.39 -9.45 1.72
C CYS A 82 0.41 -9.16 0.22
N ALA A 83 -0.10 -10.09 -0.60
CA ALA A 83 -0.08 -9.94 -2.04
C ALA A 83 -0.97 -8.79 -2.52
N GLY A 84 -2.20 -8.69 -2.00
CA GLY A 84 -3.15 -7.67 -2.40
C GLY A 84 -2.69 -6.26 -2.00
N VAL A 85 -2.24 -6.08 -0.75
CA VAL A 85 -1.72 -4.77 -0.31
C VAL A 85 -0.43 -4.41 -1.03
N GLY A 86 0.48 -5.37 -1.25
CA GLY A 86 1.70 -5.13 -2.03
C GLY A 86 1.41 -4.69 -3.46
N ALA A 87 0.50 -5.38 -4.16
CA ALA A 87 0.10 -5.04 -5.52
C ALA A 87 -0.57 -3.66 -5.59
N LEU A 88 -1.51 -3.36 -4.68
CA LEU A 88 -2.13 -2.04 -4.61
C LEU A 88 -1.10 -0.94 -4.34
N SER A 89 -0.11 -1.20 -3.48
CA SER A 89 0.95 -0.23 -3.20
C SER A 89 1.83 0.02 -4.42
N LEU A 90 2.16 -1.00 -5.21
CA LEU A 90 2.86 -0.82 -6.48
C LEU A 90 2.04 -0.02 -7.49
N ALA A 91 0.72 -0.24 -7.57
CA ALA A 91 -0.14 0.53 -8.46
C ALA A 91 -0.16 2.03 -8.09
N VAL A 92 -0.23 2.34 -6.80
CA VAL A 92 -0.15 3.72 -6.31
C VAL A 92 1.24 4.30 -6.57
N ALA A 93 2.31 3.54 -6.32
CA ALA A 93 3.67 3.98 -6.61
C ALA A 93 3.86 4.31 -8.09
N ALA A 94 3.34 3.47 -8.98
CA ALA A 94 3.36 3.71 -10.42
C ALA A 94 2.57 4.98 -10.79
N ARG A 95 1.38 5.19 -10.21
CA ARG A 95 0.62 6.43 -10.38
C ARG A 95 1.43 7.65 -9.94
N ASN A 96 2.09 7.59 -8.79
CA ASN A 96 2.90 8.70 -8.28
C ASN A 96 4.09 8.99 -9.19
N LEU A 97 4.75 7.96 -9.72
CA LEU A 97 5.82 8.14 -10.72
C LEU A 97 5.32 8.79 -12.01
N LEU A 98 4.15 8.36 -12.50
CA LEU A 98 3.54 8.98 -13.69
C LEU A 98 3.17 10.45 -13.43
N PHE A 99 2.69 10.76 -12.23
CA PHE A 99 2.40 12.13 -11.80
C PHE A 99 3.66 12.98 -11.75
N VAL A 100 4.74 12.48 -11.12
CA VAL A 100 6.05 13.14 -11.08
C VAL A 100 6.64 13.34 -12.48
N ALA A 101 6.40 12.40 -13.39
CA ALA A 101 6.82 12.50 -14.79
C ALA A 101 5.96 13.47 -15.63
N GLY A 102 4.90 14.06 -15.06
CA GLY A 102 3.96 14.93 -15.78
C GLY A 102 3.07 14.19 -16.79
N LEU A 103 3.02 12.85 -16.73
CA LEU A 103 2.24 11.99 -17.63
C LEU A 103 0.86 11.65 -17.08
N TRP A 104 0.56 12.11 -15.86
CA TRP A 104 -0.70 11.86 -15.16
C TRP A 104 -1.20 13.16 -14.54
N ALA A 105 -2.45 13.52 -14.83
CA ALA A 105 -3.14 14.69 -14.30
C ALA A 105 -4.00 14.35 -13.08
#